data_AF-A0A965UE02-F1
#
_entry.id   AF-A0A965UE02-F1
#
_cell.length_a   1.000
_cell.length_b   1.000
_cell.length_c   1.000
_cell.angle_alpha   90.00
_cell.angle_beta   90.00
_cell.angle_gamma   90.00
#
_symmetry.space_group_name_H-M   'P 1'
#
loop_
_entity.id
_entity.type
_entity.pdbx_description
1 polymer ?
#
loop_
_entity_poly.entity_id
_entity_poly.type
_entity_poly.pdbx_seq_one_letter_code
_entity_poly.pdbx_strand_id
1 'polypeptide(L)'
;MKLKSFLIALMPLIVLSACNTTRQFSTGKEAFTPEMQKIMTGYPEITGFERRAIFLEKLTPEQEQQQKIEIFPGRELLTDCNRYGLQGQMLSKTFQNGHSYFLFNTNGEIYSTKMACPDESKVPAFVTGESVITDYRSDVPLVVYISRYLQVKYCLWKAGDEKSVALNGNGTLASEEALQNTNYFPEKADYVKHILYLPELEAADEINRKVEIIPGLLRKVDCNDHRLNGTFESGQVEGFGFDYWIFQSDGTYSSTKMNCRDKIMSEKFVSSEKKLMAYNSRLPIVVYTPSGFEVNYKIWETNGKLY
;
A
#
# COMPACT_ATOMS: atom_id res chain seq x y z
N MET A 1 -16.47 -57.07 64.28
CA MET A 1 -15.13 -56.49 63.97
C MET A 1 -14.32 -57.57 63.27
N LYS A 2 -13.77 -57.45 62.07
CA LYS A 2 -13.63 -56.34 61.13
C LYS A 2 -13.70 -56.88 59.69
N LEU A 3 -14.14 -55.98 58.81
CA LEU A 3 -14.44 -56.08 57.39
C LEU A 3 -13.24 -56.46 56.51
N LYS A 4 -13.59 -57.01 55.34
CA LYS A 4 -12.75 -57.56 54.26
C LYS A 4 -11.87 -56.54 53.53
N SER A 5 -10.80 -57.10 52.98
CA SER A 5 -9.90 -56.58 51.94
C SER A 5 -10.62 -56.05 50.69
N PHE A 6 -10.17 -54.91 50.15
CA PHE A 6 -10.06 -54.63 48.71
C PHE A 6 -9.16 -53.38 48.54
N LEU A 7 -7.91 -53.58 48.10
CA LEU A 7 -7.06 -52.49 47.61
C LEU A 7 -7.51 -52.16 46.18
N ILE A 8 -8.04 -50.95 45.98
CA ILE A 8 -8.32 -50.40 44.64
C ILE A 8 -7.15 -49.48 44.28
N ALA A 9 -6.38 -49.85 43.27
CA ALA A 9 -5.37 -49.00 42.67
C ALA A 9 -6.07 -47.93 41.82
N LEU A 10 -5.99 -46.66 42.25
CA LEU A 10 -6.46 -45.52 41.47
C LEU A 10 -5.39 -45.16 40.43
N MET A 11 -5.62 -45.49 39.16
CA MET A 11 -4.88 -44.88 38.04
C MET A 11 -5.37 -43.43 37.85
N PRO A 12 -4.47 -42.44 37.68
CA PRO A 12 -4.89 -41.10 37.31
C PRO A 12 -5.31 -41.12 35.83
N LEU A 13 -6.58 -40.78 35.58
CA LEU A 13 -7.11 -40.56 34.26
C LEU A 13 -6.45 -39.29 33.68
N ILE A 14 -5.47 -39.46 32.77
CA ILE A 14 -4.90 -38.35 32.01
C ILE A 14 -5.95 -37.92 30.99
N VAL A 15 -6.68 -36.85 31.32
CA VAL A 15 -7.53 -36.16 30.36
C VAL A 15 -6.61 -35.46 29.37
N LEU A 16 -6.50 -36.02 28.16
CA LEU A 16 -5.90 -35.36 27.01
C LEU A 16 -6.76 -34.13 26.67
N SER A 17 -6.39 -32.98 27.24
CA SER A 17 -6.88 -31.68 26.81
C SER A 17 -6.43 -31.47 25.37
N ALA A 18 -7.36 -31.61 24.43
CA ALA A 18 -7.15 -31.18 23.06
C ALA A 18 -6.86 -29.67 23.08
N CYS A 19 -5.63 -29.30 22.79
CA CYS A 19 -5.27 -27.92 22.48
C CYS A 19 -6.01 -27.51 21.19
N ASN A 20 -7.20 -26.95 21.35
CA ASN A 20 -7.73 -26.02 20.35
C ASN A 20 -6.82 -24.78 20.39
N THR A 21 -5.88 -24.71 19.45
CA THR A 21 -5.16 -23.47 19.16
C THR A 21 -6.14 -22.48 18.57
N THR A 22 -6.85 -21.77 19.45
CA THR A 22 -7.58 -20.56 19.09
C THR A 22 -6.54 -19.58 18.56
N ARG A 23 -6.59 -19.32 17.25
CA ARG A 23 -5.78 -18.30 16.58
C ARG A 23 -5.90 -17.00 17.38
N GLN A 24 -4.77 -16.48 17.89
CA GLN A 24 -4.72 -15.13 18.44
C GLN A 24 -5.09 -14.16 17.33
N PHE A 25 -6.31 -13.62 17.40
CA PHE A 25 -6.73 -12.43 16.68
C PHE A 25 -6.27 -11.21 17.49
N SER A 26 -5.66 -10.24 16.82
CA SER A 26 -5.20 -8.99 17.41
C SER A 26 -6.35 -8.24 18.09
N THR A 27 -6.11 -7.81 19.32
CA THR A 27 -7.09 -7.25 20.24
C THR A 27 -7.21 -5.73 20.10
N GLY A 28 -8.28 -5.28 19.44
CA GLY A 28 -8.89 -3.96 19.66
C GLY A 28 -10.39 -4.16 19.92
N LYS A 29 -10.95 -3.59 20.99
CA LYS A 29 -12.38 -3.81 21.34
C LYS A 29 -13.36 -3.23 20.31
N GLU A 30 -12.91 -2.33 19.45
CA GLU A 30 -13.71 -1.69 18.39
C GLU A 30 -13.69 -2.48 17.06
N ALA A 31 -12.75 -3.41 16.92
CA ALA A 31 -12.44 -4.14 15.68
C ALA A 31 -13.39 -5.31 15.35
N PHE A 32 -14.44 -5.55 16.14
CA PHE A 32 -15.26 -6.75 15.97
C PHE A 32 -16.76 -6.46 16.11
N THR A 33 -17.24 -5.45 15.38
CA THR A 33 -18.67 -5.15 15.34
C THR A 33 -19.44 -6.34 14.72
N PRO A 34 -20.73 -6.53 15.08
CA PRO A 34 -21.56 -7.54 14.43
C PRO A 34 -21.63 -7.40 12.90
N GLU A 35 -21.52 -6.17 12.40
CA GLU A 35 -21.47 -5.87 10.97
C GLU A 35 -20.18 -6.41 10.33
N MET A 36 -19.02 -6.18 10.93
CA MET A 36 -17.74 -6.72 10.45
C MET A 36 -17.74 -8.25 10.46
N GLN A 37 -18.35 -8.89 11.47
CA GLN A 37 -18.52 -10.35 11.49
C GLN A 37 -19.35 -10.84 10.30
N LYS A 38 -20.46 -10.15 10.01
CA LYS A 38 -21.30 -10.46 8.86
C LYS A 38 -20.54 -10.32 7.54
N ILE A 39 -19.76 -9.26 7.38
CA ILE A 39 -18.89 -9.08 6.20
C ILE A 39 -17.89 -10.25 6.10
N MET A 40 -17.25 -10.62 7.21
CA MET A 40 -16.31 -11.74 7.27
C MET A 40 -16.91 -13.08 6.85
N THR A 41 -18.18 -13.35 7.20
CA THR A 41 -18.86 -14.58 6.77
C THR A 41 -19.13 -14.66 5.26
N GLY A 42 -19.14 -13.53 4.55
CA GLY A 42 -19.33 -13.52 3.10
C GLY A 42 -18.09 -13.95 2.31
N TYR A 43 -16.89 -13.67 2.83
CA TYR A 43 -15.66 -13.95 2.11
C TYR A 43 -15.45 -15.46 1.88
N PRO A 44 -15.02 -15.87 0.67
CA PRO A 44 -14.92 -17.28 0.31
C PRO A 44 -13.83 -18.02 1.10
N GLU A 45 -14.02 -19.30 1.37
CA GLU A 45 -12.91 -20.16 1.79
C GLU A 45 -12.15 -20.61 0.55
N ILE A 46 -10.82 -20.46 0.55
CA ILE A 46 -9.96 -20.80 -0.59
C ILE A 46 -9.05 -21.93 -0.17
N THR A 47 -9.18 -23.09 -0.81
CA THR A 47 -8.38 -24.28 -0.50
C THR A 47 -6.88 -23.98 -0.55
N GLY A 48 -6.16 -24.32 0.52
CA GLY A 48 -4.71 -24.09 0.63
C GLY A 48 -4.32 -22.73 1.20
N PHE A 49 -5.28 -21.81 1.39
CA PHE A 49 -5.05 -20.49 1.96
C PHE A 49 -5.73 -20.34 3.32
N GLU A 50 -5.09 -19.57 4.19
CA GLU A 50 -5.68 -19.06 5.41
C GLU A 50 -6.09 -17.61 5.20
N ARG A 51 -7.34 -17.31 5.59
CA ARG A 51 -7.84 -15.95 5.66
C ARG A 51 -7.28 -15.25 6.91
N ARG A 52 -6.60 -14.12 6.71
CA ARG A 52 -6.19 -13.16 7.74
C ARG A 52 -6.98 -11.88 7.56
N ALA A 53 -7.46 -11.31 8.65
CA ALA A 53 -8.20 -10.05 8.64
C ALA A 53 -7.45 -9.03 9.49
N ILE A 54 -7.23 -7.85 8.93
CA ILE A 54 -6.69 -6.69 9.63
C ILE A 54 -7.87 -5.76 9.90
N PHE A 55 -8.03 -5.37 11.15
CA PHE A 55 -9.05 -4.44 11.58
C PHE A 55 -8.38 -3.15 12.00
N LEU A 56 -8.75 -2.07 11.34
CA LEU A 56 -8.16 -0.76 11.55
C LEU A 56 -8.93 0.01 12.62
N GLU A 57 -8.23 0.90 13.31
CA GLU A 57 -8.84 1.80 14.29
C GLU A 57 -9.79 2.76 13.58
N LYS A 58 -10.88 3.14 14.25
CA LYS A 58 -11.87 4.02 13.64
C LYS A 58 -11.33 5.45 13.53
N LEU A 59 -11.32 5.97 12.29
CA LEU A 59 -10.92 7.35 11.99
C LEU A 59 -12.08 8.12 11.33
N THR A 60 -11.99 9.45 11.28
CA THR A 60 -12.92 10.25 10.46
C THR A 60 -12.59 10.11 8.97
N PRO A 61 -13.55 10.33 8.06
CA PRO A 61 -13.29 10.24 6.61
C PRO A 61 -12.11 11.10 6.14
N GLU A 62 -11.91 12.28 6.74
CA GLU A 62 -10.79 13.16 6.42
C GLU A 62 -9.47 12.57 6.88
N GLN A 63 -9.43 11.94 8.05
CA GLN A 63 -8.24 11.28 8.57
C GLN A 63 -7.89 10.02 7.79
N GLU A 64 -8.90 9.25 7.35
CA GLU A 64 -8.71 8.08 6.48
C GLU A 64 -8.08 8.48 5.14
N GLN A 65 -8.51 9.60 4.55
CA GLN A 65 -7.93 10.12 3.30
C GLN A 65 -6.46 10.54 3.43
N GLN A 66 -5.98 10.81 4.66
CA GLN A 66 -4.58 11.12 4.94
C GLN A 66 -3.77 9.89 5.37
N GLN A 67 -4.36 8.69 5.26
CA GLN A 67 -3.68 7.45 5.59
C GLN A 67 -3.80 6.39 4.49
N LYS A 68 -2.75 5.59 4.36
CA LYS A 68 -2.76 4.37 3.55
C LYS A 68 -2.19 3.23 4.38
N ILE A 69 -2.52 2.01 3.99
CA ILE A 69 -1.97 0.80 4.58
C ILE A 69 -1.20 0.02 3.52
N GLU A 70 0.05 -0.33 3.81
CA GLU A 70 0.84 -1.24 2.98
C GLU A 70 0.98 -2.58 3.69
N ILE A 71 0.66 -3.64 2.95
CA ILE A 71 0.53 -5.00 3.47
C ILE A 71 1.69 -5.84 2.94
N PHE A 72 2.34 -6.56 3.84
CA PHE A 72 3.50 -7.39 3.58
C PHE A 72 3.21 -8.85 3.96
N PRO A 73 3.01 -9.74 2.98
CA PRO A 73 3.06 -11.17 3.24
C PRO A 73 4.53 -11.58 3.43
N GLY A 74 4.82 -12.45 4.39
CA GLY A 74 6.19 -12.84 4.65
C GLY A 74 6.34 -13.91 5.71
N ARG A 75 7.58 -14.18 6.11
CA ARG A 75 7.89 -15.04 7.25
C ARG A 75 9.21 -14.64 7.89
N GLU A 76 9.35 -14.94 9.17
CA GLU A 76 10.60 -14.77 9.89
C GLU A 76 11.63 -15.81 9.43
N LEU A 77 12.84 -15.37 9.12
CA LEU A 77 13.99 -16.20 8.76
C LEU A 77 15.25 -15.64 9.41
N LEU A 78 16.22 -16.51 9.67
CA LEU A 78 17.57 -16.08 10.04
C LEU A 78 18.33 -15.73 8.76
N THR A 79 18.66 -14.45 8.59
CA THR A 79 19.31 -13.91 7.39
C THR A 79 20.70 -13.39 7.73
N ASP A 80 21.60 -13.45 6.76
CA ASP A 80 22.91 -12.79 6.83
C ASP A 80 22.83 -11.37 6.22
N CYS A 81 23.96 -10.82 5.79
CA CYS A 81 24.06 -9.51 5.17
C CYS A 81 23.37 -9.39 3.78
N ASN A 82 22.93 -10.50 3.19
CA ASN A 82 22.26 -10.48 1.89
C ASN A 82 20.85 -9.90 1.98
N ARG A 83 20.37 -9.37 0.86
CA ARG A 83 18.97 -8.98 0.72
C ARG A 83 18.16 -10.21 0.34
N TYR A 84 17.13 -10.52 1.13
CA TYR A 84 16.21 -11.63 0.90
C TYR A 84 14.85 -11.13 0.45
N GLY A 85 14.15 -11.94 -0.34
CA GLY A 85 12.75 -11.74 -0.67
C GLY A 85 12.02 -13.06 -0.83
N LEU A 86 10.72 -13.03 -0.56
CA LEU A 86 9.82 -14.17 -0.78
C LEU A 86 9.20 -14.04 -2.17
N GLN A 87 9.47 -15.02 -3.03
CA GLN A 87 8.91 -15.04 -4.37
C GLN A 87 7.39 -15.25 -4.28
N GLY A 88 6.62 -14.52 -5.07
CA GLY A 88 5.17 -14.65 -5.09
C GLY A 88 4.52 -13.39 -5.66
N GLN A 89 3.22 -13.46 -5.89
CA GLN A 89 2.43 -12.38 -6.46
C GLN A 89 1.27 -12.01 -5.54
N MET A 90 1.08 -10.71 -5.30
CA MET A 90 -0.09 -10.19 -4.60
C MET A 90 -1.21 -9.85 -5.60
N LEU A 91 -2.35 -10.54 -5.47
CA LEU A 91 -3.52 -10.34 -6.32
C LEU A 91 -4.62 -9.59 -5.56
N SER A 92 -5.13 -8.51 -6.14
CA SER A 92 -6.34 -7.83 -5.66
C SER A 92 -7.57 -8.41 -6.35
N LYS A 93 -8.61 -8.73 -5.58
CA LYS A 93 -9.89 -9.25 -6.09
C LYS A 93 -11.04 -8.54 -5.41
N THR A 94 -12.09 -8.26 -6.16
CA THR A 94 -13.33 -7.70 -5.62
C THR A 94 -14.30 -8.81 -5.25
N PHE A 95 -14.85 -8.75 -4.05
CA PHE A 95 -15.90 -9.64 -3.57
C PHE A 95 -17.28 -9.15 -4.02
N GLN A 96 -18.30 -10.01 -3.98
CA GLN A 96 -19.63 -9.75 -4.55
C GLN A 96 -20.33 -8.51 -3.98
N ASN A 97 -19.97 -8.08 -2.78
CA ASN A 97 -20.47 -6.86 -2.13
C ASN A 97 -19.66 -5.60 -2.45
N GLY A 98 -18.70 -5.68 -3.38
CA GLY A 98 -17.84 -4.56 -3.78
C GLY A 98 -16.61 -4.35 -2.89
N HIS A 99 -16.42 -5.12 -1.81
CA HIS A 99 -15.21 -5.02 -0.98
C HIS A 99 -14.06 -5.82 -1.59
N SER A 100 -12.86 -5.24 -1.58
CA SER A 100 -11.67 -5.92 -2.10
C SER A 100 -11.02 -6.80 -1.03
N TYR A 101 -10.47 -7.93 -1.47
CA TYR A 101 -9.56 -8.77 -0.69
C TYR A 101 -8.30 -9.05 -1.49
N PHE A 102 -7.24 -9.43 -0.78
CA PHE A 102 -5.94 -9.70 -1.36
C PHE A 102 -5.61 -11.19 -1.23
N LEU A 103 -4.92 -11.75 -2.23
CA LEU A 103 -4.45 -13.12 -2.21
C LEU A 103 -2.98 -13.12 -2.61
N PHE A 104 -2.11 -13.56 -1.70
CA PHE A 104 -0.70 -13.71 -1.98
C PHE A 104 -0.38 -15.13 -2.44
N ASN A 105 -0.14 -15.30 -3.74
CA ASN A 105 0.16 -16.59 -4.35
C ASN A 105 1.67 -16.82 -4.41
N THR A 106 2.14 -17.89 -3.79
CA THR A 106 3.57 -18.21 -3.69
C THR A 106 3.78 -19.72 -3.61
N ASN A 107 4.94 -20.18 -4.10
CA ASN A 107 5.46 -21.52 -3.88
C ASN A 107 6.36 -21.62 -2.62
N GLY A 108 6.59 -20.51 -1.91
CA GLY A 108 7.43 -20.43 -0.71
C GLY A 108 8.93 -20.27 -0.97
N GLU A 109 9.34 -20.09 -2.23
CA GLU A 109 10.74 -19.91 -2.60
C GLU A 109 11.27 -18.55 -2.13
N ILE A 110 12.50 -18.58 -1.62
CA ILE A 110 13.22 -17.40 -1.16
C ILE A 110 14.34 -17.14 -2.14
N TYR A 111 14.43 -15.91 -2.63
CA TYR A 111 15.58 -15.44 -3.38
C TYR A 111 16.44 -14.55 -2.48
N SER A 112 17.73 -14.49 -2.80
CA SER A 112 18.67 -13.59 -2.12
C SER A 112 19.77 -13.12 -3.05
N THR A 113 20.40 -12.00 -2.69
CA THR A 113 21.69 -11.61 -3.27
C THR A 113 22.78 -12.62 -2.91
N LYS A 114 23.91 -12.58 -3.63
CA LYS A 114 25.06 -13.47 -3.40
C LYS A 114 26.32 -12.67 -3.05
N MET A 115 26.19 -11.74 -2.11
CA MET A 115 27.30 -10.97 -1.59
C MET A 115 28.07 -11.79 -0.55
N ALA A 116 29.39 -11.57 -0.48
CA ALA A 116 30.20 -12.15 0.58
C ALA A 116 29.93 -11.39 1.90
N CYS A 117 29.40 -12.07 2.91
CA CYS A 117 29.20 -11.49 4.22
C CYS A 117 30.51 -11.59 5.03
N PRO A 118 31.09 -10.47 5.49
CA PRO A 118 32.33 -10.47 6.27
C PRO A 118 32.22 -11.25 7.58
N ASP A 119 31.01 -11.33 8.13
CA ASP A 119 30.66 -12.12 9.30
C ASP A 119 29.67 -13.22 8.93
N GLU A 120 29.82 -14.41 9.53
CA GLU A 120 28.85 -15.51 9.40
C GLU A 120 27.63 -15.33 10.33
N SER A 121 27.41 -14.11 10.83
CA SER A 121 26.33 -13.82 11.75
C SER A 121 24.98 -13.89 11.03
N LYS A 122 23.98 -14.45 11.71
CA LYS A 122 22.60 -14.47 11.22
C LYS A 122 21.68 -13.82 12.23
N VAL A 123 20.84 -12.93 11.74
CA VAL A 123 19.86 -12.20 12.55
C VAL A 123 18.44 -12.54 12.11
N PRO A 124 17.46 -12.59 13.03
CA PRO A 124 16.06 -12.73 12.65
C PRO A 124 15.62 -11.53 11.81
N ALA A 125 15.07 -11.79 10.62
CA ALA A 125 14.49 -10.80 9.76
C ALA A 125 13.17 -11.30 9.16
N PHE A 126 12.22 -10.37 9.01
CA PHE A 126 10.96 -10.64 8.35
C PHE A 126 11.15 -10.53 6.83
N VAL A 127 11.27 -11.66 6.15
CA VAL A 127 11.44 -11.70 4.69
C VAL A 127 10.07 -11.55 4.03
N THR A 128 9.91 -10.46 3.29
CA THR A 128 8.65 -10.05 2.67
C THR A 128 8.57 -10.51 1.21
N GLY A 129 7.34 -10.76 0.75
CA GLY A 129 7.01 -10.90 -0.66
C GLY A 129 6.51 -9.60 -1.25
N GLU A 130 5.88 -9.69 -2.42
CA GLU A 130 5.24 -8.53 -3.06
C GLU A 130 4.22 -7.90 -2.11
N SER A 131 4.42 -6.61 -1.82
CA SER A 131 3.53 -5.82 -0.99
C SER A 131 2.44 -5.17 -1.82
N VAL A 132 1.35 -4.79 -1.16
CA VAL A 132 0.31 -3.97 -1.79
C VAL A 132 -0.07 -2.84 -0.85
N ILE A 133 -0.21 -1.64 -1.41
CA ILE A 133 -0.70 -0.48 -0.70
C ILE A 133 -2.14 -0.17 -1.14
N THR A 134 -2.99 0.12 -0.17
CA THR A 134 -4.39 0.47 -0.39
C THR A 134 -4.81 1.60 0.56
N ASP A 135 -5.94 2.21 0.29
CA ASP A 135 -6.51 3.24 1.15
C ASP A 135 -6.83 2.69 2.55
N TYR A 136 -6.65 3.52 3.57
CA TYR A 136 -7.04 3.20 4.93
C TYR A 136 -8.56 3.20 5.03
N ARG A 137 -9.14 2.09 5.49
CA ARG A 137 -10.58 1.94 5.66
C ARG A 137 -10.88 1.24 6.99
N SER A 138 -11.44 2.00 7.92
CA SER A 138 -11.86 1.48 9.23
C SER A 138 -13.28 0.94 9.24
N ASP A 139 -14.03 1.14 8.16
CA ASP A 139 -15.41 0.69 8.01
C ASP A 139 -15.54 -0.79 7.59
N VAL A 140 -14.47 -1.38 7.03
CA VAL A 140 -14.46 -2.77 6.55
C VAL A 140 -13.20 -3.52 6.98
N PRO A 141 -13.29 -4.84 7.26
CA PRO A 141 -12.10 -5.65 7.51
C PRO A 141 -11.28 -5.81 6.23
N LEU A 142 -9.98 -5.57 6.34
CA LEU A 142 -9.03 -5.79 5.26
C LEU A 142 -8.60 -7.26 5.24
N VAL A 143 -9.04 -7.99 4.22
CA VAL A 143 -8.86 -9.44 4.15
C VAL A 143 -7.72 -9.82 3.23
N VAL A 144 -6.81 -10.66 3.73
CA VAL A 144 -5.67 -11.20 2.98
C VAL A 144 -5.62 -12.72 3.12
N TYR A 145 -5.54 -13.41 2.00
CA TYR A 145 -5.35 -14.86 1.91
C TYR A 145 -3.88 -15.17 1.71
N ILE A 146 -3.33 -15.97 2.62
CA ILE A 146 -1.92 -16.39 2.60
C ILE A 146 -1.81 -17.90 2.84
N SER A 147 -0.71 -18.55 2.46
CA SER A 147 -0.45 -19.93 2.84
C SER A 147 -0.22 -20.08 4.36
N ARG A 148 -0.50 -21.27 4.93
CA ARG A 148 -0.55 -21.53 6.39
C ARG A 148 0.73 -21.17 7.19
N TYR A 149 1.88 -21.05 6.54
CA TYR A 149 3.17 -20.81 7.18
C TYR A 149 3.68 -19.37 7.03
N LEU A 150 2.89 -18.52 6.36
CA LEU A 150 3.20 -17.12 6.21
C LEU A 150 2.50 -16.32 7.30
N GLN A 151 2.99 -15.10 7.47
CA GLN A 151 2.40 -14.07 8.30
C GLN A 151 2.06 -12.89 7.39
N VAL A 152 1.08 -12.10 7.79
CA VAL A 152 0.86 -10.78 7.22
C VAL A 152 1.28 -9.77 8.28
N LYS A 153 2.17 -8.88 7.90
CA LYS A 153 2.43 -7.64 8.63
C LYS A 153 1.97 -6.47 7.79
N TYR A 154 1.80 -5.31 8.41
CA TYR A 154 1.48 -4.10 7.67
C TYR A 154 2.17 -2.88 8.27
N CYS A 155 2.34 -1.83 7.47
CA CYS A 155 2.70 -0.51 7.96
C CYS A 155 1.64 0.51 7.54
N LEU A 156 1.57 1.59 8.32
CA LEU A 156 0.70 2.72 8.05
C LEU A 156 1.53 3.86 7.45
N TRP A 157 0.96 4.46 6.42
CA TRP A 157 1.52 5.60 5.71
C TRP A 157 0.66 6.81 5.99
N LYS A 158 1.31 7.94 6.26
CA LYS A 158 0.67 9.23 6.46
C LYS A 158 0.97 10.14 5.28
N ALA A 159 -0.05 10.83 4.78
CA ALA A 159 0.12 11.84 3.75
C ALA A 159 0.68 13.14 4.33
N GLY A 160 1.63 13.74 3.60
CA GLY A 160 1.96 15.15 3.73
C GLY A 160 1.03 16.04 2.90
N ASP A 161 1.30 17.35 2.94
CA ASP A 161 0.51 18.35 2.22
C ASP A 161 0.53 18.12 0.70
N GLU A 162 -0.60 18.41 0.06
CA GLU A 162 -0.70 18.44 -1.40
C GLU A 162 -0.01 19.68 -1.95
N LYS A 163 0.88 19.51 -2.92
CA LYS A 163 1.65 20.59 -3.55
C LYS A 163 1.55 20.50 -5.06
N SER A 164 1.51 21.64 -5.73
CA SER A 164 1.56 21.68 -7.20
C SER A 164 3.00 21.54 -7.69
N VAL A 165 3.20 20.79 -8.77
CA VAL A 165 4.50 20.68 -9.46
C VAL A 165 4.73 21.96 -10.25
N ALA A 166 5.82 22.66 -9.96
CA ALA A 166 6.20 23.83 -10.72
C ALA A 166 6.69 23.42 -12.12
N LEU A 167 6.17 24.07 -13.17
CA LEU A 167 6.49 23.79 -14.57
C LEU A 167 7.99 23.87 -14.93
N ASN A 168 8.83 24.45 -14.07
CA ASN A 168 10.26 24.67 -14.34
C ASN A 168 11.18 24.40 -13.13
N GLY A 169 10.76 23.61 -12.14
CA GLY A 169 11.66 23.22 -11.03
C GLY A 169 12.22 24.36 -10.15
N ASN A 170 11.72 25.59 -10.30
CA ASN A 170 12.12 26.75 -9.49
C ASN A 170 11.49 26.66 -8.09
N GLY A 171 12.05 25.75 -7.29
CA GLY A 171 11.70 25.49 -5.92
C GLY A 171 12.75 24.53 -5.37
N THR A 172 13.98 25.05 -5.25
CA THR A 172 15.18 24.44 -4.66
C THR A 172 14.88 23.23 -3.77
N LEU A 173 15.31 22.04 -4.22
CA LEU A 173 15.77 20.87 -3.45
C LEU A 173 16.05 19.71 -4.44
N ALA A 174 16.77 19.97 -5.53
CA ALA A 174 17.19 18.96 -6.49
C ALA A 174 18.66 18.59 -6.26
N SER A 175 18.97 17.30 -6.18
CA SER A 175 20.36 16.84 -6.20
C SER A 175 21.03 17.21 -7.52
N GLU A 176 22.35 17.37 -7.53
CA GLU A 176 23.11 17.63 -8.79
C GLU A 176 22.86 16.52 -9.81
N GLU A 177 22.77 15.28 -9.35
CA GLU A 177 22.47 14.10 -10.16
C GLU A 177 21.07 14.20 -10.80
N ALA A 178 20.04 14.59 -10.04
CA ALA A 178 18.69 14.75 -10.58
C ALA A 178 18.62 15.84 -11.66
N LEU A 179 19.34 16.97 -11.46
CA LEU A 179 19.44 18.03 -12.47
C LEU A 179 20.12 17.57 -13.76
N GLN A 180 21.18 16.78 -13.65
CA GLN A 180 21.86 16.20 -14.82
C GLN A 180 20.93 15.23 -15.56
N ASN A 181 20.22 14.37 -14.81
CA ASN A 181 19.33 13.36 -15.35
C ASN A 181 18.12 13.94 -16.08
N THR A 182 17.63 15.12 -15.70
CA THR A 182 16.54 15.82 -16.39
C THR A 182 16.79 16.02 -17.89
N ASN A 183 18.06 16.20 -18.29
CA ASN A 183 18.40 16.48 -19.69
C ASN A 183 18.13 15.32 -20.64
N TYR A 184 17.99 14.09 -20.11
CA TYR A 184 17.71 12.92 -20.92
C TYR A 184 16.23 12.75 -21.27
N PHE A 185 15.33 13.50 -20.60
CA PHE A 185 13.90 13.40 -20.83
C PHE A 185 13.47 14.29 -22.01
N PRO A 186 12.95 13.69 -23.12
CA PRO A 186 12.67 14.41 -24.34
C PRO A 186 11.42 15.28 -24.24
N GLU A 187 11.40 16.42 -24.94
CA GLU A 187 10.13 17.13 -25.16
C GLU A 187 9.18 16.27 -25.99
N LYS A 188 7.87 16.41 -25.73
CA LYS A 188 6.82 15.73 -26.49
C LYS A 188 5.88 16.77 -27.07
N ALA A 189 5.71 16.73 -28.39
CA ALA A 189 4.75 17.59 -29.09
C ALA A 189 3.35 17.40 -28.48
N ASP A 190 2.62 18.50 -28.31
CA ASP A 190 1.27 18.56 -27.74
C ASP A 190 1.14 18.25 -26.23
N TYR A 191 2.26 17.98 -25.55
CA TYR A 191 2.29 17.81 -24.09
C TYR A 191 3.09 18.90 -23.39
N VAL A 192 2.70 19.18 -22.15
CA VAL A 192 3.43 19.99 -21.20
C VAL A 192 4.23 19.05 -20.30
N LYS A 193 5.54 19.28 -20.23
CA LYS A 193 6.47 18.53 -19.38
C LYS A 193 6.48 19.13 -17.97
N HIS A 194 6.09 18.34 -16.97
CA HIS A 194 6.18 18.68 -15.55
C HIS A 194 7.33 17.89 -14.93
N ILE A 195 8.21 18.59 -14.22
CA ILE A 195 9.38 17.98 -13.56
C ILE A 195 9.27 18.21 -12.06
N LEU A 196 9.21 17.12 -11.31
CA LEU A 196 9.26 17.13 -9.86
C LEU A 196 10.63 16.65 -9.38
N TYR A 197 11.36 17.55 -8.72
CA TYR A 197 12.53 17.21 -7.94
C TYR A 197 12.15 16.91 -6.49
N LEU A 198 12.74 15.84 -5.96
CA LEU A 198 12.52 15.43 -4.58
C LEU A 198 13.70 15.85 -3.71
N PRO A 199 13.46 16.35 -2.49
CA PRO A 199 14.51 16.60 -1.51
C PRO A 199 15.47 15.41 -1.33
N GLU A 200 16.76 15.70 -1.27
CA GLU A 200 17.77 14.68 -1.03
C GLU A 200 17.63 14.09 0.38
N LEU A 201 17.74 12.76 0.44
CA LEU A 201 17.66 11.98 1.68
C LEU A 201 18.66 10.82 1.62
N GLU A 202 19.02 10.33 2.80
CA GLU A 202 19.72 9.07 2.92
C GLU A 202 18.85 7.91 2.43
N ALA A 203 19.47 6.89 1.83
CA ALA A 203 18.74 5.76 1.25
C ALA A 203 17.86 5.02 2.29
N ALA A 204 18.26 5.02 3.56
CA ALA A 204 17.50 4.43 4.66
C ALA A 204 16.22 5.23 5.01
N ASP A 205 16.16 6.51 4.66
CA ASP A 205 14.98 7.36 4.84
C ASP A 205 14.08 7.34 3.60
N GLU A 206 14.66 7.20 2.40
CA GLU A 206 13.91 7.08 1.14
C GLU A 206 12.95 5.88 1.16
N ILE A 207 13.36 4.74 1.75
CA ILE A 207 12.49 3.55 1.87
C ILE A 207 11.23 3.79 2.71
N ASN A 208 11.28 4.78 3.61
CA ASN A 208 10.16 5.19 4.47
C ASN A 208 9.34 6.32 3.84
N ARG A 209 9.59 6.64 2.56
CA ARG A 209 8.84 7.62 1.79
C ARG A 209 8.33 7.05 0.47
N LYS A 210 7.19 7.58 0.03
CA LYS A 210 6.65 7.37 -1.31
C LYS A 210 6.14 8.69 -1.87
N VAL A 211 6.01 8.77 -3.18
CA VAL A 211 5.47 9.95 -3.87
C VAL A 211 4.20 9.56 -4.61
N GLU A 212 3.11 10.28 -4.37
CA GLU A 212 1.87 10.14 -5.12
C GLU A 212 1.73 11.32 -6.08
N ILE A 213 1.66 11.05 -7.37
CA ILE A 213 1.41 12.02 -8.43
C ILE A 213 -0.09 12.06 -8.71
N ILE A 214 -0.62 13.27 -8.78
CA ILE A 214 -2.05 13.57 -8.82
C ILE A 214 -2.30 14.52 -10.00
N PRO A 215 -2.57 14.01 -11.20
CA PRO A 215 -2.92 14.84 -12.33
C PRO A 215 -4.36 15.35 -12.20
N GLY A 216 -4.60 16.56 -12.66
CA GLY A 216 -5.93 17.15 -12.60
C GLY A 216 -6.05 18.44 -13.38
N LEU A 217 -7.21 19.08 -13.23
CA LEU A 217 -7.46 20.41 -13.77
C LEU A 217 -8.38 21.19 -12.84
N LEU A 218 -8.19 22.51 -12.82
CA LEU A 218 -9.10 23.41 -12.13
C LEU A 218 -10.41 23.55 -12.91
N ARG A 219 -11.53 23.28 -12.23
CA ARG A 219 -12.89 23.44 -12.76
C ARG A 219 -13.80 24.05 -11.73
N LYS A 220 -14.71 24.91 -12.22
CA LYS A 220 -15.87 25.33 -11.44
C LYS A 220 -16.88 24.20 -11.42
N VAL A 221 -17.06 23.60 -10.25
CA VAL A 221 -17.92 22.46 -10.04
C VAL A 221 -18.81 22.68 -8.82
N ASP A 222 -19.89 21.90 -8.75
CA ASP A 222 -20.87 21.97 -7.68
C ASP A 222 -20.45 21.14 -6.45
N CYS A 223 -21.44 20.79 -5.62
CA CYS A 223 -21.27 19.98 -4.43
C CYS A 223 -21.02 18.49 -4.70
N ASN A 224 -21.16 18.02 -5.94
CA ASN A 224 -20.93 16.62 -6.27
C ASN A 224 -19.45 16.26 -6.21
N ASP A 225 -19.19 14.96 -6.15
CA ASP A 225 -17.85 14.41 -6.28
C ASP A 225 -17.53 14.26 -7.76
N HIS A 226 -16.52 15.01 -8.20
CA HIS A 226 -16.07 15.03 -9.59
C HIS A 226 -14.77 14.25 -9.72
N ARG A 227 -14.69 13.39 -10.74
CA ARG A 227 -13.49 12.62 -11.06
C ARG A 227 -13.14 12.77 -12.52
N LEU A 228 -11.93 13.24 -12.78
CA LEU A 228 -11.40 13.41 -14.13
C LEU A 228 -11.17 12.04 -14.78
N ASN A 229 -11.64 11.90 -16.02
CA ASN A 229 -11.35 10.73 -16.83
C ASN A 229 -9.93 10.85 -17.38
N GLY A 230 -9.12 9.83 -17.17
CA GLY A 230 -7.76 9.79 -17.68
C GLY A 230 -7.00 8.58 -17.18
N THR A 231 -5.86 8.32 -17.80
CA THR A 231 -5.02 7.16 -17.48
C THR A 231 -3.54 7.54 -17.59
N PHE A 232 -2.69 6.79 -16.90
CA PHE A 232 -1.24 6.90 -17.04
C PHE A 232 -0.70 5.87 -18.03
N GLU A 233 0.14 6.33 -18.94
CA GLU A 233 1.04 5.50 -19.74
C GLU A 233 2.46 5.67 -19.20
N SER A 234 3.23 4.57 -19.18
CA SER A 234 4.66 4.64 -18.89
C SER A 234 5.45 4.69 -20.20
N GLY A 235 6.55 5.42 -20.19
CA GLY A 235 7.61 5.25 -21.16
C GLY A 235 8.95 5.23 -20.45
N GLN A 236 9.98 4.82 -21.18
CA GLN A 236 11.34 4.74 -20.67
C GLN A 236 12.26 5.53 -21.61
N VAL A 237 13.18 6.29 -21.03
CA VAL A 237 14.21 6.99 -21.78
C VAL A 237 15.18 5.96 -22.35
N GLU A 238 15.27 5.91 -23.68
CA GLU A 238 16.13 4.97 -24.40
C GLU A 238 17.59 5.14 -23.99
N GLY A 239 18.27 4.01 -23.73
CA GLY A 239 19.68 3.98 -23.31
C GLY A 239 19.94 4.24 -21.82
N PHE A 240 19.02 4.90 -21.10
CA PHE A 240 19.20 5.24 -19.68
C PHE A 240 18.31 4.41 -18.74
N GLY A 241 17.17 3.93 -19.23
CA GLY A 241 16.25 3.15 -18.41
C GLY A 241 15.39 3.99 -17.45
N PHE A 242 15.40 5.32 -17.58
CA PHE A 242 14.63 6.22 -16.71
C PHE A 242 13.16 6.23 -17.12
N ASP A 243 12.27 5.96 -16.17
CA ASP A 243 10.84 5.98 -16.43
C ASP A 243 10.28 7.41 -16.46
N TYR A 244 9.35 7.66 -17.36
CA TYR A 244 8.50 8.86 -17.36
C TYR A 244 7.04 8.46 -17.53
N TRP A 245 6.14 9.38 -17.18
CA TRP A 245 4.71 9.14 -17.22
C TRP A 245 4.04 10.10 -18.20
N ILE A 246 3.12 9.59 -19.01
CA ILE A 246 2.23 10.42 -19.83
C ILE A 246 0.82 10.26 -19.27
N PHE A 247 0.22 11.35 -18.84
CA PHE A 247 -1.18 11.36 -18.45
C PHE A 247 -2.04 11.66 -19.67
N GLN A 248 -2.91 10.72 -20.04
CA GLN A 248 -3.84 10.85 -21.15
C GLN A 248 -5.22 11.25 -20.63
N SER A 249 -5.75 12.38 -21.11
CA SER A 249 -7.10 12.83 -20.79
C SER A 249 -7.62 13.81 -21.84
N ASP A 250 -8.91 13.75 -22.13
CA ASP A 250 -9.63 14.72 -22.96
C ASP A 250 -10.28 15.86 -22.13
N GLY A 251 -10.07 15.85 -20.80
CA GLY A 251 -10.61 16.83 -19.87
C GLY A 251 -12.06 16.59 -19.47
N THR A 252 -12.68 15.50 -19.92
CA THR A 252 -14.00 15.08 -19.44
C THR A 252 -13.92 14.53 -18.02
N TYR A 253 -14.98 14.69 -17.25
CA TYR A 253 -15.06 14.20 -15.89
C TYR A 253 -16.43 13.59 -15.61
N SER A 254 -16.45 12.63 -14.70
CA SER A 254 -17.66 12.05 -14.14
C SER A 254 -18.02 12.75 -12.83
N SER A 255 -19.31 12.72 -12.49
CA SER A 255 -19.84 13.35 -11.28
C SER A 255 -20.85 12.42 -10.63
N THR A 256 -20.94 12.46 -9.29
CA THR A 256 -22.12 11.97 -8.59
C THR A 256 -23.35 12.82 -8.94
N LYS A 257 -24.55 12.33 -8.61
CA LYS A 257 -25.84 12.98 -8.93
C LYS A 257 -26.61 13.37 -7.66
N MET A 258 -25.91 13.95 -6.69
CA MET A 258 -26.51 14.55 -5.50
C MET A 258 -27.24 15.84 -5.87
N ASN A 259 -28.31 16.13 -5.13
CA ASN A 259 -29.09 17.34 -5.32
C ASN A 259 -28.44 18.54 -4.60
N CYS A 260 -27.59 19.30 -5.31
CA CYS A 260 -26.97 20.52 -4.79
C CYS A 260 -27.99 21.67 -4.71
N ARG A 261 -28.61 21.84 -3.53
CA ARG A 261 -29.72 22.78 -3.30
C ARG A 261 -29.33 24.25 -3.42
N ASP A 262 -28.10 24.57 -3.03
CA ASP A 262 -27.53 25.91 -3.01
C ASP A 262 -27.06 26.38 -4.40
N LYS A 263 -26.87 25.44 -5.35
CA LYS A 263 -26.36 25.68 -6.71
C LYS A 263 -25.04 26.49 -6.73
N ILE A 264 -24.26 26.39 -5.66
CA ILE A 264 -22.98 27.09 -5.54
C ILE A 264 -21.96 26.34 -6.38
N MET A 265 -21.28 27.06 -7.28
CA MET A 265 -20.15 26.56 -8.04
C MET A 265 -18.87 27.11 -7.43
N SER A 266 -17.93 26.23 -7.13
CA SER A 266 -16.62 26.58 -6.57
C SER A 266 -15.52 26.02 -7.45
N GLU A 267 -14.40 26.74 -7.55
CA GLU A 267 -13.23 26.24 -8.26
C GLU A 267 -12.57 25.15 -7.42
N LYS A 268 -12.52 23.94 -7.96
CA LYS A 268 -11.89 22.77 -7.34
C LYS A 268 -10.92 22.13 -8.31
N PHE A 269 -9.88 21.54 -7.75
CA PHE A 269 -8.96 20.67 -8.48
C PHE A 269 -9.62 19.30 -8.68
N VAL A 270 -10.05 19.02 -9.91
CA VAL A 270 -10.67 17.75 -10.28
C VAL A 270 -9.57 16.81 -10.74
N SER A 271 -9.22 15.85 -9.87
CA SER A 271 -8.13 14.90 -10.11
C SER A 271 -8.61 13.61 -10.78
N SER A 272 -7.66 12.90 -11.41
CA SER A 272 -7.88 11.58 -12.01
C SER A 272 -7.27 10.46 -11.16
N GLU A 273 -7.03 9.30 -11.77
CA GLU A 273 -6.21 8.24 -11.19
C GLU A 273 -4.84 8.78 -10.76
N LYS A 274 -4.39 8.35 -9.58
CA LYS A 274 -3.15 8.79 -8.95
C LYS A 274 -2.08 7.72 -9.12
N LYS A 275 -0.83 8.13 -9.24
CA LYS A 275 0.30 7.21 -9.37
C LYS A 275 1.18 7.29 -8.13
N LEU A 276 1.19 6.23 -7.32
CA LEU A 276 2.11 6.10 -6.20
C LEU A 276 3.41 5.41 -6.64
N MET A 277 4.55 5.96 -6.24
CA MET A 277 5.89 5.50 -6.60
C MET A 277 6.81 5.52 -5.38
N ALA A 278 7.90 4.76 -5.47
CA ALA A 278 8.98 4.85 -4.50
C ALA A 278 9.61 6.26 -4.53
N TYR A 279 10.09 6.71 -3.38
CA TYR A 279 10.86 7.94 -3.29
C TYR A 279 12.28 7.71 -3.81
N ASN A 280 12.75 8.55 -4.71
CA ASN A 280 14.13 8.54 -5.20
C ASN A 280 14.56 9.96 -5.54
N SER A 281 15.42 10.55 -4.70
CA SER A 281 15.91 11.92 -4.83
C SER A 281 17.01 12.11 -5.89
N ARG A 282 17.54 11.01 -6.44
CA ARG A 282 18.56 11.01 -7.50
C ARG A 282 17.97 11.09 -8.91
N LEU A 283 16.68 10.79 -9.05
CA LEU A 283 15.97 10.83 -10.33
C LEU A 283 14.79 11.80 -10.27
N PRO A 284 14.67 12.74 -11.22
CA PRO A 284 13.47 13.56 -11.32
C PRO A 284 12.27 12.70 -11.72
N ILE A 285 11.11 13.02 -11.17
CA ILE A 285 9.85 12.45 -11.66
C ILE A 285 9.35 13.34 -12.78
N VAL A 286 9.24 12.77 -13.98
CA VAL A 286 8.78 13.50 -15.18
C VAL A 286 7.41 13.02 -15.60
N VAL A 287 6.47 13.97 -15.71
CA VAL A 287 5.07 13.73 -16.10
C VAL A 287 4.72 14.64 -17.27
N TYR A 288 4.24 14.07 -18.36
CA TYR A 288 3.71 14.79 -19.52
C TYR A 288 2.19 14.84 -19.42
N THR A 289 1.58 16.02 -19.52
CA THR A 289 0.12 16.19 -19.55
C THR A 289 -0.32 16.97 -20.78
N PRO A 290 -1.57 16.89 -21.23
CA PRO A 290 -2.08 17.79 -22.24
C PRO A 290 -2.04 19.24 -21.73
N SER A 291 -2.12 20.20 -22.66
CA SER A 291 -2.16 21.62 -22.31
C SER A 291 -3.35 21.98 -21.41
N GLY A 292 -3.12 22.81 -20.39
CA GLY A 292 -4.14 23.23 -19.43
C GLY A 292 -4.39 22.28 -18.25
N PHE A 293 -3.63 21.19 -18.15
CA PHE A 293 -3.65 20.29 -17.01
C PHE A 293 -2.52 20.63 -16.03
N GLU A 294 -2.76 20.35 -14.76
CA GLU A 294 -1.83 20.54 -13.66
C GLU A 294 -1.49 19.19 -13.02
N VAL A 295 -0.31 19.12 -12.41
CA VAL A 295 0.14 17.96 -11.66
C VAL A 295 0.37 18.39 -10.22
N ASN A 296 -0.39 17.82 -9.31
CA ASN A 296 -0.12 17.89 -7.88
C ASN A 296 0.63 16.65 -7.42
N TYR A 297 1.24 16.72 -6.24
CA TYR A 297 1.89 15.59 -5.60
C TYR A 297 1.72 15.62 -4.09
N LYS A 298 1.85 14.43 -3.48
CA LYS A 298 1.97 14.22 -2.04
C LYS A 298 3.17 13.35 -1.74
N ILE A 299 3.85 13.62 -0.63
CA ILE A 299 4.84 12.72 -0.07
C ILE A 299 4.16 11.94 1.05
N TRP A 300 4.22 10.62 0.96
CA TRP A 300 3.76 9.71 2.00
C TRP A 300 4.95 9.31 2.86
N GLU A 301 4.75 9.25 4.17
CA GLU A 301 5.77 8.87 5.14
C GLU A 301 5.28 7.72 6.03
N THR A 302 6.21 6.87 6.47
CA THR A 302 5.97 5.86 7.49
C THR A 302 7.09 5.88 8.52
N ASN A 303 6.81 5.37 9.73
CA ASN A 303 7.82 5.19 10.78
C ASN A 303 8.56 3.85 10.66
N GLY A 304 8.30 3.08 9.60
CA GLY A 304 8.89 1.76 9.35
C GLY A 304 8.39 0.65 10.28
N LYS A 305 7.46 0.94 11.19
CA LYS A 305 6.93 -0.06 12.12
C LYS A 305 6.01 -1.03 11.37
N LEU A 306 6.35 -2.31 11.47
CA LEU A 306 5.51 -3.42 11.05
C LEU A 306 4.67 -3.91 12.22
N TYR A 307 3.35 -3.90 12.04
CA TYR A 307 2.35 -4.39 12.99
C TYR A 307 1.97 -5.84 12.68
#